data_AF-A0A809QYI1-F1
#
_entry.id   AF-A0A809QYI1-F1
#
_cell.length_a   1.000
_cell.length_b   1.000
_cell.length_c   1.000
_cell.angle_alpha   90.00
_cell.angle_beta   90.00
_cell.angle_gamma   90.00
#
_symmetry.space_group_name_H-M   'P 1'
#
loop_
_entity.id
_entity.type
_entity.pdbx_description
1 polymer ?
#
loop_
_entity_poly.entity_id
_entity_poly.type
_entity_poly.pdbx_seq_one_letter_code
_entity_poly.pdbx_strand_id
1 'polypeptide(L)'
;MNFFKKLSVLGLVLALSACVTTTKVESGTRLIGDKLTLTLEGAWNQVSASGMNGPHRDTWTMEGLPVDKLLVYSGLQSGEPVHPPEESNKDKKVFAFKPGMQNEQIIALFEGALTRDSSTFKLLKMEPSQFGGTKGFHFEFSLLRKLDNLEILGSADVSVVNGQLYAIMYQAPKLVFYPRHIERVKRIAQSARIG
;
A
#
# COMPACT_ATOMS: atom_id res chain seq x y z
N MET A 1 -31.00 -38.29 -24.95
CA MET A 1 -30.67 -36.85 -25.05
C MET A 1 -30.73 -36.15 -23.68
N ASN A 2 -30.02 -36.63 -22.65
CA ASN A 2 -30.06 -36.04 -21.29
C ASN A 2 -28.72 -36.08 -20.52
N PHE A 3 -27.64 -36.60 -21.11
CA PHE A 3 -26.34 -36.72 -20.44
C PHE A 3 -25.50 -35.43 -20.58
N PHE A 4 -25.58 -34.75 -21.74
CA PHE A 4 -24.89 -33.48 -21.98
C PHE A 4 -25.43 -32.28 -21.19
N LYS A 5 -26.70 -32.32 -20.74
CA LYS A 5 -27.29 -31.24 -19.92
C LYS A 5 -26.84 -31.28 -18.44
N LYS A 6 -26.49 -32.45 -17.91
CA LYS A 6 -26.04 -32.58 -16.51
C LYS A 6 -24.55 -32.28 -16.33
N LEU A 7 -23.74 -32.41 -17.39
CA LEU A 7 -22.33 -32.05 -17.36
C LEU A 7 -22.10 -30.53 -17.36
N SER A 8 -23.06 -29.76 -17.87
CA SER A 8 -22.94 -28.30 -18.00
C SER A 8 -23.16 -27.55 -16.67
N VAL A 9 -23.78 -28.17 -15.67
CA VAL A 9 -24.05 -27.54 -14.36
C VAL A 9 -22.87 -27.72 -13.39
N LEU A 10 -22.05 -28.76 -13.58
CA LEU A 10 -20.91 -29.04 -12.69
C LEU A 10 -19.66 -28.20 -13.02
N GLY A 11 -19.55 -27.68 -14.24
CA GLY A 11 -18.42 -26.83 -14.66
C GLY A 11 -18.50 -25.37 -14.20
N LEU A 12 -19.69 -24.89 -13.78
CA LEU A 12 -19.92 -23.47 -13.47
C LEU A 12 -19.62 -23.10 -12.01
N VAL A 13 -19.44 -24.08 -11.12
CA VAL A 13 -19.20 -23.83 -9.68
C VAL A 13 -17.72 -23.57 -9.36
N LEU A 14 -16.79 -23.85 -10.28
CA LEU A 14 -15.34 -23.75 -10.04
C LEU A 14 -14.69 -22.42 -10.44
N ALA A 15 -15.45 -21.42 -10.90
CA ALA A 15 -14.88 -20.22 -11.54
C ALA A 15 -14.80 -18.95 -10.66
N LEU A 16 -15.01 -19.03 -9.33
CA LEU A 16 -15.15 -17.82 -8.48
C LEU A 16 -14.17 -17.72 -7.30
N SER A 17 -13.05 -18.43 -7.29
CA SER A 17 -11.97 -18.16 -6.36
C SER A 17 -11.02 -17.11 -6.92
N ALA A 18 -11.33 -15.83 -6.69
CA ALA A 18 -10.28 -14.82 -6.65
C ALA A 18 -9.38 -15.14 -5.44
N CYS A 19 -8.34 -15.95 -5.65
CA CYS A 19 -7.43 -16.36 -4.59
C CYS A 19 -6.62 -15.16 -4.12
N VAL A 20 -7.10 -14.48 -3.07
CA VAL A 20 -6.24 -13.66 -2.22
C VAL A 20 -5.41 -14.63 -1.39
N THR A 21 -4.10 -14.63 -1.62
CA THR A 21 -3.15 -15.40 -0.80
C THR A 21 -2.48 -14.46 0.19
N THR A 22 -2.14 -15.00 1.37
CA THR A 22 -1.37 -14.26 2.37
C THR A 22 -0.14 -15.04 2.75
N THR A 23 0.99 -14.35 2.85
CA THR A 23 2.26 -14.91 3.28
C THR A 23 2.71 -14.18 4.53
N LYS A 24 3.01 -14.93 5.59
CA LYS A 24 3.55 -14.36 6.83
C LYS A 24 4.88 -13.67 6.52
N VAL A 25 5.03 -12.44 6.99
CA VAL A 25 6.29 -11.69 6.93
C VAL A 25 6.99 -11.89 8.27
N GLU A 26 8.16 -12.52 8.24
CA GLU A 26 8.93 -12.79 9.44
C GLU A 26 9.48 -11.50 10.07
N SER A 27 9.41 -11.41 11.40
CA SER A 27 9.96 -10.29 12.15
C SER A 27 11.50 -10.24 12.09
N GLY A 28 12.05 -9.08 12.45
CA GLY A 28 13.48 -8.79 12.44
C GLY A 28 13.93 -7.95 11.25
N THR A 29 15.23 -7.75 11.11
CA THR A 29 15.81 -6.97 10.01
C THR A 29 15.70 -7.75 8.69
N ARG A 30 15.17 -7.10 7.66
CA ARG A 30 14.90 -7.66 6.34
C ARG A 30 15.17 -6.64 5.25
N LEU A 31 15.74 -7.11 4.14
CA LEU A 31 15.79 -6.38 2.89
C LEU A 31 14.44 -6.57 2.17
N ILE A 32 13.81 -5.46 1.79
CA ILE A 32 12.57 -5.38 1.03
C ILE A 32 12.91 -4.88 -0.37
N GLY A 33 12.51 -5.64 -1.39
CA GLY A 33 13.08 -5.50 -2.73
C GLY A 33 14.60 -5.68 -2.67
N ASP A 34 15.33 -4.77 -3.30
CA ASP A 34 16.81 -4.86 -3.41
C ASP A 34 17.56 -3.81 -2.58
N LYS A 35 16.86 -2.79 -2.03
CA LYS A 35 17.51 -1.58 -1.50
C LYS A 35 16.98 -1.08 -0.16
N LEU A 36 15.75 -1.44 0.22
CA LEU A 36 15.13 -0.93 1.44
C LEU A 36 15.24 -1.96 2.56
N THR A 37 16.10 -1.70 3.54
CA THR A 37 16.16 -2.52 4.77
C THR A 37 15.23 -1.96 5.84
N LEU A 38 14.36 -2.79 6.40
CA LEU A 38 13.49 -2.47 7.53
C LEU A 38 13.73 -3.46 8.68
N THR A 39 13.57 -3.01 9.93
CA THR A 39 13.46 -3.89 11.10
C THR A 39 11.99 -4.04 11.45
N LEU A 40 11.45 -5.22 11.18
CA LEU A 40 10.03 -5.51 11.30
C LEU A 40 9.69 -6.01 12.71
N GLU A 41 8.66 -5.41 13.30
CA GLU A 41 8.06 -5.85 14.56
C GLU A 41 6.62 -6.32 14.30
N GLY A 42 6.20 -7.35 15.03
CA GLY A 42 4.83 -7.88 14.98
C GLY A 42 4.56 -8.86 13.84
N ALA A 43 3.33 -9.37 13.82
CA ALA A 43 2.87 -10.37 12.88
C ALA A 43 2.24 -9.71 11.64
N TRP A 44 3.07 -9.39 10.66
CA TRP A 44 2.61 -8.88 9.37
C TRP A 44 2.31 -10.03 8.41
N ASN A 45 1.29 -9.84 7.58
CA ASN A 45 1.01 -10.71 6.44
C ASN A 45 1.10 -9.88 5.16
N GLN A 46 1.93 -10.30 4.21
CA GLN A 46 1.93 -9.76 2.86
C GLN A 46 0.72 -10.32 2.12
N VAL A 47 -0.04 -9.44 1.50
CA VAL A 47 -1.24 -9.80 0.76
C VAL A 47 -0.88 -9.89 -0.71
N SER A 48 -1.06 -11.07 -1.28
CA SER A 48 -0.82 -11.35 -2.69
C SER A 48 -2.15 -11.69 -3.36
N ALA A 49 -2.74 -10.68 -4.00
CA ALA A 49 -3.84 -10.82 -4.94
C ALA A 49 -3.44 -10.17 -6.27
N SER A 50 -4.10 -10.52 -7.38
CA SER A 50 -3.71 -10.02 -8.72
C SER A 50 -3.54 -8.50 -8.71
N GLY A 51 -2.36 -8.05 -9.13
CA GLY A 51 -1.98 -6.65 -9.20
C GLY A 51 -1.70 -5.94 -7.87
N MET A 52 -2.01 -6.51 -6.69
CA MET A 52 -1.81 -5.82 -5.40
C MET A 52 -0.34 -5.48 -5.13
N ASN A 53 0.55 -6.44 -5.40
CA ASN A 53 1.99 -6.23 -5.32
C ASN A 53 2.55 -5.94 -6.72
N GLY A 54 3.69 -5.25 -6.75
CA GLY A 54 4.47 -4.97 -7.95
C GLY A 54 5.96 -5.10 -7.65
N PRO A 55 6.85 -4.91 -8.65
CA PRO A 55 8.30 -5.11 -8.48
C PRO A 55 8.91 -4.34 -7.30
N HIS A 56 8.39 -3.14 -6.99
CA HIS A 56 8.88 -2.29 -5.91
C HIS A 56 7.78 -1.85 -4.93
N ARG A 57 6.67 -2.60 -4.87
CA ARG A 57 5.52 -2.28 -4.03
C ARG A 57 4.92 -3.53 -3.41
N ASP A 58 4.80 -3.50 -2.09
CA ASP A 58 4.07 -4.52 -1.34
C ASP A 58 2.91 -3.93 -0.54
N THR A 59 1.87 -4.75 -0.34
CA THR A 59 0.77 -4.47 0.59
C THR A 59 0.75 -5.48 1.72
N TRP A 60 0.91 -5.03 2.95
CA TRP A 60 0.85 -5.87 4.16
C TRP A 60 -0.31 -5.48 5.07
N THR A 61 -0.66 -6.37 5.99
CA THR A 61 -1.75 -6.20 6.96
C THR A 61 -1.46 -6.98 8.25
N MET A 62 -1.87 -6.44 9.40
CA MET A 62 -1.87 -7.16 10.68
C MET A 62 -3.24 -7.74 11.02
N GLU A 63 -4.32 -7.05 10.64
CA GLU A 63 -5.70 -7.32 11.08
C GLU A 63 -6.56 -7.90 9.95
N GLY A 64 -5.98 -8.06 8.76
CA GLY A 64 -6.66 -8.45 7.53
C GLY A 64 -7.20 -7.25 6.75
N LEU A 65 -7.32 -7.42 5.43
CA LEU A 65 -8.02 -6.44 4.61
C LEU A 65 -9.54 -6.58 4.83
N PRO A 66 -10.31 -5.48 4.92
CA PRO A 66 -9.93 -4.09 4.66
C PRO A 66 -9.61 -3.27 5.94
N VAL A 67 -9.25 -3.92 7.05
CA VAL A 67 -9.07 -3.29 8.36
C VAL A 67 -7.82 -2.44 8.41
N ASP A 68 -6.66 -2.96 8.02
CA ASP A 68 -5.44 -2.17 7.97
C ASP A 68 -4.62 -2.47 6.72
N LYS A 69 -3.84 -1.48 6.30
CA LYS A 69 -2.90 -1.63 5.20
C LYS A 69 -1.60 -0.94 5.55
N LEU A 70 -0.50 -1.63 5.30
CA LEU A 70 0.83 -1.06 5.22
C LEU A 70 1.30 -1.19 3.77
N LEU A 71 1.44 -0.07 3.09
CA LEU A 71 2.00 0.00 1.74
C LEU A 71 3.50 0.26 1.89
N VAL A 72 4.32 -0.60 1.30
CA VAL A 72 5.78 -0.49 1.33
C VAL A 72 6.26 -0.29 -0.11
N TYR A 73 7.00 0.79 -0.33
CA TYR A 73 7.61 1.13 -1.61
C TYR A 73 9.13 1.11 -1.47
N SER A 74 9.79 0.18 -2.16
CA SER A 74 11.20 -0.15 -1.97
C SER A 74 12.09 0.34 -3.13
N GLY A 75 11.79 1.53 -3.66
CA GLY A 75 12.53 2.13 -4.79
C GLY A 75 11.72 2.14 -6.09
N LEU A 76 10.46 2.56 -6.01
CA LEU A 76 9.54 2.68 -7.14
C LEU A 76 10.16 3.57 -8.23
N GLN A 77 10.27 3.05 -9.45
CA GLN A 77 10.97 3.71 -10.55
C GLN A 77 10.08 4.73 -11.28
N SER A 78 10.71 5.54 -12.13
CA SER A 78 9.99 6.49 -12.99
C SER A 78 8.98 5.77 -13.88
N GLY A 79 7.74 6.24 -13.88
CA GLY A 79 6.64 5.66 -14.67
C GLY A 79 5.92 4.49 -13.98
N GLU A 80 6.45 3.95 -12.87
CA GLU A 80 5.76 2.91 -12.14
C GLU A 80 4.58 3.48 -11.32
N PRO A 81 3.42 2.80 -11.30
CA PRO A 81 2.24 3.25 -10.58
C PRO A 81 2.36 2.99 -9.07
N VAL A 82 1.90 3.94 -8.25
CA VAL A 82 1.82 3.75 -6.79
C VAL A 82 0.68 2.82 -6.37
N HIS A 83 -0.20 2.44 -7.29
CA HIS A 83 -1.33 1.55 -7.06
C HIS A 83 -1.31 0.32 -7.97
N PRO A 84 -2.03 -0.75 -7.61
CA PRO A 84 -2.28 -1.89 -8.48
C PRO A 84 -2.76 -1.50 -9.88
N PRO A 85 -2.23 -2.10 -10.96
CA PRO A 85 -2.76 -1.88 -12.30
C PRO A 85 -4.22 -2.35 -12.35
N GLU A 86 -5.07 -1.58 -13.02
CA GLU A 86 -6.44 -2.02 -13.31
C GLU A 86 -6.45 -2.76 -14.64
N GLU A 87 -6.61 -4.08 -14.60
CA GLU A 87 -6.65 -4.93 -15.81
C GLU A 87 -7.93 -4.69 -16.64
N SER A 88 -9.02 -4.30 -15.99
CA SER A 88 -10.35 -4.21 -16.61
C SER A 88 -10.66 -2.86 -17.26
N ASN A 89 -9.88 -1.80 -16.99
CA ASN A 89 -10.16 -0.47 -17.54
C ASN A 89 -8.87 0.34 -17.77
N LYS A 90 -8.41 0.37 -19.03
CA LYS A 90 -7.20 1.08 -19.46
C LYS A 90 -7.35 2.60 -19.50
N ASP A 91 -8.58 3.12 -19.49
CA ASP A 91 -8.86 4.55 -19.58
C ASP A 91 -8.81 5.25 -18.22
N LYS A 92 -8.73 4.49 -17.12
CA LYS A 92 -8.56 5.08 -15.80
C LYS A 92 -7.18 5.71 -15.65
N LYS A 93 -7.17 6.90 -15.05
CA LYS A 93 -5.95 7.64 -14.73
C LYS A 93 -4.98 6.77 -13.92
N VAL A 94 -3.76 6.67 -14.42
CA VAL A 94 -2.63 6.01 -13.75
C VAL A 94 -1.88 7.04 -12.94
N PHE A 95 -1.72 6.78 -11.64
CA PHE A 95 -0.91 7.61 -10.76
C PHE A 95 0.50 7.03 -10.70
N ALA A 96 1.32 7.46 -11.65
CA ALA A 96 2.72 7.03 -11.78
C ALA A 96 3.70 8.04 -11.17
N PHE A 97 4.72 7.52 -10.49
CA PHE A 97 5.79 8.33 -9.95
C PHE A 97 6.66 8.92 -11.08
N LYS A 98 7.14 10.15 -10.88
CA LYS A 98 8.13 10.78 -11.76
C LYS A 98 9.23 11.42 -10.90
N PRO A 99 10.52 11.26 -11.28
CA PRO A 99 11.60 11.97 -10.63
C PRO A 99 11.41 13.49 -10.68
N GLY A 100 11.83 14.19 -9.62
CA GLY A 100 11.72 15.65 -9.52
C GLY A 100 10.36 16.18 -9.05
N MET A 101 9.38 15.30 -8.79
CA MET A 101 8.16 15.70 -8.08
C MET A 101 8.50 16.36 -6.74
N GLN A 102 7.85 17.50 -6.48
CA GLN A 102 7.87 18.16 -5.16
C GLN A 102 7.07 17.34 -4.14
N ASN A 103 7.29 17.58 -2.85
CA ASN A 103 6.63 16.84 -1.77
C ASN A 103 5.09 16.86 -1.92
N GLU A 104 4.51 18.02 -2.24
CA GLU A 104 3.07 18.19 -2.44
C GLU A 104 2.57 17.40 -3.67
N GLN A 105 3.39 17.28 -4.71
CA GLN A 105 3.05 16.48 -5.90
C GLN A 105 3.09 14.98 -5.59
N ILE A 106 4.01 14.53 -4.72
CA ILE A 106 4.04 13.15 -4.23
C ILE A 106 2.82 12.86 -3.34
N ILE A 107 2.40 13.80 -2.49
CA ILE A 107 1.16 13.67 -1.71
C ILE A 107 -0.04 13.57 -2.65
N ALA A 108 -0.15 14.46 -3.64
CA ALA A 108 -1.24 14.43 -4.63
C ALA A 108 -1.27 13.13 -5.46
N LEU A 109 -0.09 12.54 -5.71
CA LEU A 109 0.04 11.21 -6.35
C LEU A 109 -0.61 10.12 -5.49
N PHE A 110 -0.30 10.10 -4.19
CA PHE A 110 -0.90 9.14 -3.25
C PHE A 110 -2.38 9.40 -3.01
N GLU A 111 -2.78 10.67 -2.81
CA GLU A 111 -4.18 11.07 -2.70
C GLU A 111 -5.00 10.55 -3.89
N GLY A 112 -4.54 10.82 -5.11
CA GLY A 112 -5.22 10.36 -6.32
C GLY A 112 -5.34 8.83 -6.37
N ALA A 113 -4.29 8.11 -5.96
CA ALA A 113 -4.31 6.65 -5.90
C ALA A 113 -5.25 6.09 -4.82
N LEU A 114 -5.29 6.73 -3.65
CA LEU A 114 -6.12 6.32 -2.51
C LEU A 114 -7.61 6.67 -2.68
N THR A 115 -7.93 7.59 -3.59
CA THR A 115 -9.30 8.08 -3.84
C THR A 115 -9.88 7.57 -5.18
N ARG A 116 -9.25 6.56 -5.80
CA ARG A 116 -9.75 5.94 -7.06
C ARG A 116 -11.15 5.34 -6.94
N ASP A 117 -11.58 5.01 -5.73
CA ASP A 117 -12.92 4.51 -5.39
C ASP A 117 -13.89 5.63 -4.99
N SER A 118 -13.54 6.90 -5.25
CA SER A 118 -14.29 8.09 -4.84
C SER A 118 -14.34 8.34 -3.33
N SER A 119 -13.39 7.78 -2.56
CA SER A 119 -13.13 8.21 -1.19
C SER A 119 -12.66 9.67 -1.14
N THR A 120 -12.82 10.33 0.00
CA THR A 120 -12.37 11.71 0.18
C THR A 120 -11.09 11.75 1.01
N PHE A 121 -10.04 12.37 0.49
CA PHE A 121 -8.77 12.55 1.18
C PHE A 121 -8.69 13.94 1.81
N LYS A 122 -8.04 14.02 2.97
CA LYS A 122 -7.68 15.29 3.61
C LYS A 122 -6.30 15.17 4.23
N LEU A 123 -5.38 16.02 3.79
CA LEU A 123 -4.08 16.20 4.42
C LEU A 123 -4.27 16.81 5.81
N LEU A 124 -3.67 16.20 6.84
CA LEU A 124 -3.74 16.67 8.22
C LEU A 124 -2.43 17.35 8.63
N LYS A 125 -1.30 16.79 8.21
CA LYS A 125 0.04 17.28 8.55
C LYS A 125 1.02 16.95 7.42
N MET A 126 1.99 17.83 7.20
CA MET A 126 3.17 17.56 6.39
C MET A 126 4.36 18.27 7.03
N GLU A 127 5.48 17.57 7.18
CA GLU A 127 6.70 18.14 7.75
C GLU A 127 7.97 17.48 7.17
N PRO A 128 9.10 18.20 7.12
CA PRO A 128 10.39 17.58 6.82
C PRO A 128 10.72 16.48 7.84
N SER A 129 11.24 15.36 7.34
CA SER A 129 11.62 14.20 8.15
C SER A 129 12.83 13.49 7.54
N GLN A 130 13.28 12.40 8.14
CA GLN A 130 14.23 11.48 7.54
C GLN A 130 13.55 10.14 7.31
N PHE A 131 13.84 9.52 6.17
CA PHE A 131 13.43 8.15 5.89
C PHE A 131 14.55 7.44 5.15
N GLY A 132 14.85 6.19 5.51
CA GLY A 132 15.93 5.45 4.86
C GLY A 132 17.34 5.98 5.11
N GLY A 133 17.54 6.83 6.12
CA GLY A 133 18.82 7.52 6.38
C GLY A 133 19.09 8.74 5.50
N THR A 134 18.12 9.19 4.71
CA THR A 134 18.22 10.39 3.86
C THR A 134 17.17 11.44 4.24
N LYS A 135 17.29 12.64 3.65
CA LYS A 135 16.25 13.67 3.73
C LYS A 135 14.97 13.16 3.06
N GLY A 136 13.86 13.38 3.73
CA GLY A 136 12.53 13.01 3.27
C GLY A 136 11.48 13.93 3.88
N PHE A 137 10.25 13.45 3.94
CA PHE A 137 9.17 14.13 4.62
C PHE A 137 8.19 13.11 5.18
N HIS A 138 7.48 13.56 6.21
CA HIS A 138 6.41 12.82 6.84
C HIS A 138 5.09 13.53 6.54
N PHE A 139 4.02 12.77 6.31
CA PHE A 139 2.68 13.34 6.24
C PHE A 139 1.63 12.43 6.86
N GLU A 140 0.63 13.06 7.45
CA GLU A 140 -0.55 12.41 8.02
C GLU A 140 -1.80 12.85 7.26
N PHE A 141 -2.75 11.94 7.11
CA PHE A 141 -3.98 12.21 6.38
C PHE A 141 -5.17 11.48 6.99
N SER A 142 -6.37 11.92 6.64
CA SER A 142 -7.60 11.16 6.84
C SER A 142 -8.21 10.81 5.48
N LEU A 143 -8.82 9.63 5.40
CA LEU A 143 -9.66 9.19 4.28
C LEU A 143 -11.06 8.91 4.80
N LEU A 144 -12.08 9.53 4.19
CA LEU A 144 -13.45 9.09 4.34
C LEU A 144 -13.73 8.05 3.27
N ARG A 145 -13.76 6.77 3.66
CA ARG A 145 -13.87 5.65 2.72
C ARG A 145 -15.27 5.62 2.10
N LYS A 146 -15.34 5.60 0.77
CA LYS A 146 -16.63 5.67 0.07
C LYS A 146 -17.55 4.48 0.32
N LEU A 147 -16.96 3.28 0.45
CA LEU A 147 -17.69 2.03 0.55
C LEU A 147 -18.62 1.98 1.79
N ASP A 148 -18.15 2.48 2.92
CA ASP A 148 -18.81 2.32 4.23
C ASP A 148 -18.80 3.59 5.10
N ASN A 149 -18.34 4.72 4.58
CA ASN A 149 -18.19 6.01 5.28
C ASN A 149 -17.31 5.92 6.54
N LEU A 150 -16.39 4.96 6.59
CA LEU A 150 -15.47 4.84 7.72
C LEU A 150 -14.37 5.89 7.61
N GLU A 151 -14.10 6.60 8.71
CA GLU A 151 -12.96 7.49 8.83
C GLU A 151 -11.68 6.66 9.09
N ILE A 152 -10.78 6.69 8.13
CA ILE A 152 -9.47 6.07 8.15
C ILE A 152 -8.44 7.15 8.44
N LEU A 153 -7.49 6.88 9.33
CA LEU A 153 -6.29 7.69 9.48
C LEU A 153 -5.12 7.02 8.77
N GLY A 154 -4.22 7.82 8.23
CA GLY A 154 -2.99 7.35 7.63
C GLY A 154 -1.78 8.22 7.98
N SER A 155 -0.62 7.57 7.94
CA SER A 155 0.69 8.14 8.25
C SER A 155 1.70 7.56 7.27
N ALA A 156 2.53 8.43 6.69
CA ALA A 156 3.51 8.02 5.71
C ALA A 156 4.85 8.73 5.89
N ASP A 157 5.93 7.96 5.79
CA ASP A 157 7.30 8.47 5.69
C ASP A 157 7.81 8.21 4.28
N VAL A 158 8.36 9.25 3.65
CA VAL A 158 8.72 9.25 2.23
C VAL A 158 10.11 9.84 2.03
N SER A 159 10.88 9.25 1.12
CA SER A 159 12.09 9.86 0.56
C SER A 159 12.24 9.52 -0.92
N VAL A 160 12.99 10.36 -1.64
CA VAL A 160 13.38 10.08 -3.03
C VAL A 160 14.90 10.03 -3.09
N VAL A 161 15.44 8.88 -3.51
CA VAL A 161 16.89 8.64 -3.58
C VAL A 161 17.23 8.14 -4.97
N ASN A 162 18.20 8.76 -5.63
CA ASN A 162 18.65 8.39 -6.97
C ASN A 162 17.50 8.28 -7.99
N GLY A 163 16.51 9.18 -7.89
CA GLY A 163 15.34 9.19 -8.78
C GLY A 163 14.35 8.04 -8.55
N GLN A 164 14.42 7.35 -7.41
CA GLN A 164 13.49 6.30 -7.01
C GLN A 164 12.73 6.70 -5.75
N LEU A 165 11.44 6.37 -5.68
CA LEU A 165 10.57 6.68 -4.54
C LEU A 165 10.61 5.54 -3.52
N TYR A 166 10.91 5.90 -2.27
CA TYR A 166 10.84 5.02 -1.11
C TYR A 166 9.80 5.56 -0.15
N ALA A 167 8.90 4.70 0.29
CA ALA A 167 7.87 5.10 1.23
C ALA A 167 7.36 3.93 2.06
N ILE A 168 6.92 4.23 3.27
CA ILE A 168 6.06 3.36 4.06
C ILE A 168 4.82 4.15 4.44
N MET A 169 3.64 3.58 4.19
CA MET A 169 2.36 4.24 4.44
C MET A 169 1.42 3.28 5.14
N TYR A 170 1.05 3.62 6.37
CA TYR A 170 0.06 2.87 7.13
C TYR A 170 -1.28 3.59 7.10
N GLN A 171 -2.35 2.81 7.02
CA GLN A 171 -3.72 3.31 7.15
C GLN A 171 -4.62 2.29 7.86
N ALA A 172 -5.49 2.80 8.74
CA ALA A 172 -6.45 1.99 9.50
C ALA A 172 -7.61 2.85 10.06
N PRO A 173 -8.74 2.24 10.45
CA PRO A 173 -9.85 2.92 11.10
C PRO A 173 -9.40 3.72 12.32
N LYS A 174 -9.86 4.97 12.38
CA LYS A 174 -9.43 5.98 13.34
C LYS A 174 -9.54 5.57 14.80
N LEU A 175 -10.62 4.89 15.18
CA LEU A 175 -10.99 4.73 16.59
C LEU A 175 -10.16 3.68 17.34
N VAL A 176 -9.88 2.54 16.72
CA VAL A 176 -9.32 1.38 17.41
C VAL A 176 -8.01 0.93 16.77
N PHE A 177 -8.02 0.63 15.48
CA PHE A 177 -6.90 -0.05 14.83
C PHE A 177 -5.72 0.88 14.57
N TYR A 178 -5.98 2.12 14.17
CA TYR A 178 -4.92 3.10 13.96
C TYR A 178 -4.12 3.37 15.25
N PRO A 179 -4.73 3.82 16.38
CA PRO A 179 -3.97 4.10 17.59
C PRO A 179 -3.31 2.85 18.19
N ARG A 180 -3.87 1.65 17.95
CA ARG A 180 -3.28 0.38 18.42
C ARG A 180 -1.91 0.09 17.79
N HIS A 181 -1.72 0.41 16.52
CA HIS A 181 -0.55 -0.06 15.75
C HIS A 181 0.38 1.04 15.27
N ILE A 182 -0.05 2.31 15.24
CA ILE A 182 0.73 3.41 14.66
C ILE A 182 2.13 3.56 15.27
N GLU A 183 2.27 3.44 16.59
CA GLU A 183 3.59 3.57 17.23
C GLU A 183 4.56 2.45 16.84
N ARG A 184 4.04 1.25 16.55
CA ARG A 184 4.85 0.16 16.00
C ARG A 184 5.30 0.48 14.57
N VAL A 185 4.38 0.96 13.74
CA VAL A 185 4.70 1.36 12.35
C VAL A 185 5.76 2.46 12.34
N LYS A 186 5.65 3.47 13.21
CA LYS A 186 6.64 4.55 13.34
C LYS A 186 8.04 4.00 13.65
N ARG A 187 8.17 3.02 14.55
CA ARG A 187 9.46 2.35 14.81
C ARG A 187 10.00 1.60 13.59
N ILE A 188 9.14 0.91 12.84
CA ILE A 188 9.53 0.26 11.59
C ILE A 188 10.05 1.31 10.60
N ALA A 189 9.34 2.42 10.41
CA ALA A 189 9.74 3.51 9.52
C ALA A 189 11.09 4.14 9.95
N GLN A 190 11.29 4.37 11.24
CA GLN A 190 12.54 4.90 11.81
C GLN A 190 13.73 3.95 11.61
N SER A 191 13.49 2.64 11.54
CA SER A 191 14.53 1.65 11.30
C SER A 191 15.04 1.61 9.86
N ALA A 192 14.36 2.31 8.93
CA ALA A 192 14.62 2.21 7.52
C ALA A 192 16.04 2.64 7.14
N ARG A 193 16.68 1.82 6.29
CA ARG A 193 17.97 2.12 5.65
C ARG A 193 17.87 1.84 4.16
N ILE A 194 18.33 2.79 3.35
CA ILE A 194 18.45 2.63 1.90
C ILE A 194 19.93 2.39 1.58
N GLY A 195 20.22 1.28 0.91
CA GLY A 195 21.58 0.84 0.57
C GLY A 195 21.66 0.19 -0.80
#